data_AF-A0A9P0DUD8-F1
#
_entry.id   AF-A0A9P0DUD8-F1
#
_cell.length_a   1.000
_cell.length_b   1.000
_cell.length_c   1.000
_cell.angle_alpha   90.00
_cell.angle_beta   90.00
_cell.angle_gamma   90.00
#
_symmetry.space_group_name_H-M   'P 1'
#
loop_
_entity.id
_entity.type
_entity.pdbx_description
1 polymer ?
#
loop_
_entity_poly.entity_id
_entity_poly.type
_entity_poly.pdbx_seq_one_letter_code
_entity_poly.pdbx_strand_id
1 'polypeptide(L)'
;MNKLPVVVLLIVVFTQLLVQIDAKCGPEETPGCAPCCPEEEVTCENKVAQKCPGVCSVICKLQCNCKSGYFKDTETGKCIKECPEDDK
;
A
#
# COMPACT_ATOMS: atom_id res chain seq x y z
N MET A 1 -11.89 -37.05 28.29
CA MET A 1 -12.26 -35.66 27.92
C MET A 1 -11.91 -35.43 26.47
N ASN A 2 -12.91 -35.24 25.61
CA ASN A 2 -12.71 -35.04 24.17
C ASN A 2 -12.16 -33.63 23.92
N LYS A 3 -10.87 -33.51 23.55
CA LYS A 3 -10.19 -32.22 23.34
C LYS A 3 -10.39 -31.64 21.93
N LEU A 4 -11.04 -32.41 21.04
CA LEU A 4 -11.32 -32.04 19.66
C LEU A 4 -11.96 -30.65 19.47
N PRO A 5 -13.00 -30.24 20.24
CA PRO A 5 -13.61 -28.91 20.05
C PRO A 5 -12.66 -27.76 20.41
N VAL A 6 -11.78 -27.95 21.40
CA VAL A 6 -10.80 -26.94 21.82
C VAL A 6 -9.74 -26.76 20.73
N VAL A 7 -9.27 -27.86 20.14
CA VAL A 7 -8.29 -27.81 19.04
C VAL A 7 -8.89 -27.13 17.80
N VAL A 8 -10.12 -27.46 17.44
CA VAL A 8 -10.82 -26.81 16.32
C VAL A 8 -10.98 -25.31 16.56
N LEU A 9 -11.35 -24.91 17.78
CA LEU A 9 -11.53 -23.50 18.12
C LEU A 9 -10.21 -22.72 18.06
N LEU A 10 -9.10 -23.31 18.52
CA LEU A 10 -7.77 -22.71 18.40
C LEU A 10 -7.34 -22.55 16.94
N ILE A 11 -7.61 -23.53 16.07
CA ILE A 11 -7.30 -23.45 14.64
C ILE A 11 -8.09 -22.31 13.98
N VAL A 12 -9.40 -22.20 14.27
CA VAL A 12 -10.26 -21.15 13.70
C VAL A 12 -9.79 -19.75 14.13
N VAL A 13 -9.41 -19.57 15.40
CA VAL A 13 -8.86 -18.29 15.88
C VAL A 13 -7.53 -17.98 15.19
N PHE A 14 -6.66 -18.97 15.01
CA PHE A 14 -5.35 -18.79 14.37
C PHE A 14 -5.48 -18.45 12.88
N THR A 15 -6.41 -19.08 12.16
CA THR A 15 -6.65 -18.77 10.73
C THR A 15 -7.27 -17.39 10.53
N GLN A 16 -8.17 -16.96 11.41
CA GLN A 16 -8.72 -15.59 11.37
C GLN A 16 -7.64 -14.52 11.61
N LEU A 17 -6.63 -14.81 12.44
CA LEU A 17 -5.52 -13.89 12.70
C LEU A 17 -4.63 -13.68 11.47
N LEU A 18 -4.41 -14.73 10.68
CA LEU A 18 -3.54 -14.68 9.50
C LEU A 18 -4.19 -13.95 8.31
N VAL A 19 -5.52 -14.00 8.19
CA VAL A 19 -6.26 -13.39 7.05
C VAL A 19 -6.24 -11.85 7.09
N GLN A 20 -5.98 -11.23 8.24
CA GLN A 20 -5.98 -9.76 8.38
C GLN A 20 -4.74 -9.07 7.81
N ILE A 21 -3.70 -9.83 7.41
CA ILE A 21 -2.38 -9.25 7.07
C ILE A 21 -2.17 -9.08 5.55
N ASP A 22 -3.01 -9.67 4.71
CA ASP A 22 -2.88 -9.53 3.25
C ASP A 22 -3.70 -8.35 2.72
N ALA A 23 -3.15 -7.14 2.84
CA ALA A 23 -3.55 -6.05 1.96
C ALA A 23 -3.25 -6.47 0.52
N LYS A 24 -4.28 -6.93 -0.21
CA LYS A 24 -4.14 -7.34 -1.62
C LYS A 24 -3.87 -6.11 -2.47
N CYS A 25 -2.59 -5.83 -2.72
CA CYS A 25 -2.16 -4.80 -3.64
C CYS A 25 -2.15 -5.31 -5.09
N GLY A 26 -2.29 -4.37 -6.02
CA GLY A 26 -2.24 -4.64 -7.45
C GLY A 26 -0.86 -5.02 -7.95
N PRO A 27 -0.74 -5.35 -9.25
CA PRO A 27 0.55 -5.50 -9.89
C PRO A 27 1.33 -4.18 -9.77
N GLU A 28 2.62 -4.28 -9.45
CA GLU A 28 3.52 -3.12 -9.28
C GLU A 28 3.25 -2.22 -8.07
N GLU A 29 2.43 -2.69 -7.15
CA GLU A 29 2.22 -2.10 -5.84
C GLU A 29 2.85 -2.96 -4.73
N THR A 30 3.09 -2.34 -3.58
CA THR A 30 3.54 -2.99 -2.36
C THR A 30 2.80 -2.39 -1.16
N PRO A 31 2.39 -3.20 -0.18
CA PRO A 31 1.78 -2.68 1.03
C PRO A 31 2.80 -1.82 1.79
N GLY A 32 2.38 -0.63 2.22
CA GLY A 32 3.21 0.32 2.94
C GLY A 32 2.39 1.36 3.69
N CYS A 33 3.09 2.29 4.34
CA CYS A 33 2.43 3.45 4.93
C CYS A 33 2.10 4.47 3.84
N ALA A 34 0.93 5.09 3.93
CA ALA A 34 0.58 6.22 3.10
C ALA A 34 1.60 7.35 3.29
N PRO A 35 1.92 8.09 2.21
CA PRO A 35 2.77 9.26 2.32
C PRO A 35 2.10 10.26 3.26
N CYS A 36 2.92 11.04 3.97
CA CYS A 36 2.39 12.00 4.92
C CYS A 36 1.54 13.06 4.23
N CYS A 37 1.96 13.43 3.02
CA CYS A 37 1.29 14.39 2.17
C CYS A 37 1.46 14.02 0.69
N PRO A 38 0.59 14.55 -0.19
CA PRO A 38 0.57 14.17 -1.60
C PRO A 38 1.89 14.41 -2.33
N GLU A 39 2.67 15.41 -1.90
CA GLU A 39 3.90 15.83 -2.57
C GLU A 39 5.06 14.83 -2.37
N GLU A 40 4.98 13.98 -1.33
CA GLU A 40 5.91 12.87 -1.12
C GLU A 40 5.64 11.69 -2.04
N GLU A 41 4.44 11.61 -2.63
CA GLU A 41 4.10 10.56 -3.60
C GLU A 41 4.75 10.87 -4.95
N VAL A 42 5.46 9.88 -5.49
CA VAL A 42 6.08 9.97 -6.81
C VAL A 42 5.03 9.65 -7.86
N THR A 43 4.66 10.65 -8.66
CA THR A 43 3.67 10.55 -9.72
C THR A 43 4.29 10.76 -11.10
N CYS A 44 3.49 10.59 -12.14
CA CYS A 44 3.95 10.88 -13.50
C CYS A 44 4.23 12.36 -13.76
N GLU A 45 3.44 13.24 -13.13
CA GLU A 45 3.61 14.69 -13.18
C GLU A 45 4.75 15.15 -12.27
N ASN A 46 5.00 14.45 -11.16
CA ASN A 46 6.07 14.73 -10.23
C ASN A 46 6.94 13.51 -9.95
N LYS A 47 7.96 13.33 -10.80
CA LYS A 47 8.87 12.18 -10.78
C LYS A 47 9.82 12.14 -9.58
N VAL A 48 9.79 13.16 -8.71
CA VAL A 48 10.66 13.29 -7.54
C VAL A 48 9.81 13.59 -6.32
N ALA A 49 9.94 12.76 -5.28
CA ALA A 49 9.30 12.99 -4.00
C ALA A 49 9.77 14.32 -3.41
N GLN A 50 8.83 15.20 -3.07
CA GLN A 50 9.12 16.46 -2.43
C GLN A 50 8.97 16.33 -0.91
N LYS A 51 9.65 17.21 -0.18
CA LYS A 51 9.50 17.25 1.28
C LYS A 51 8.12 17.77 1.64
N CYS A 52 7.51 17.13 2.64
CA CYS A 52 6.29 17.64 3.21
C CYS A 52 6.46 19.03 3.84
N PRO A 53 5.61 20.02 3.53
CA PRO A 53 5.68 21.34 4.14
C PRO A 53 5.17 21.36 5.59
N GLY A 54 4.46 20.31 6.03
CA GLY A 54 3.81 20.22 7.34
C GLY A 54 4.45 19.21 8.30
N VAL A 55 3.87 19.11 9.50
CA VAL A 55 4.22 18.08 10.49
C VAL A 55 3.43 16.80 10.20
N CYS A 56 4.14 15.69 10.07
CA CYS A 56 3.57 14.39 9.79
C CYS A 56 3.12 13.67 11.06
N SER A 57 1.96 13.00 10.98
CA SER A 57 1.55 12.06 12.02
C SER A 57 2.46 10.83 11.99
N VAL A 58 2.83 10.33 13.17
CA VAL A 58 3.57 9.06 13.30
C VAL A 58 2.70 7.83 13.05
N ILE A 59 1.38 8.01 12.85
CA ILE A 59 0.44 6.93 12.62
C ILE A 59 0.55 6.46 11.16
N CYS A 60 1.02 5.22 10.97
CA CYS A 60 1.03 4.55 9.67
C CYS A 60 -0.40 4.19 9.24
N LYS A 61 -0.88 4.79 8.15
CA LYS A 61 -2.08 4.34 7.45
C LYS A 61 -1.66 3.34 6.38
N LEU A 62 -2.03 2.08 6.53
CA LEU A 62 -1.71 1.05 5.54
C LEU A 62 -2.42 1.35 4.21
N GLN A 63 -1.65 1.36 3.12
CA GLN A 63 -2.16 1.45 1.75
C GLN A 63 -1.24 0.69 0.78
N CYS A 64 -1.64 0.60 -0.47
CA CYS A 64 -0.80 0.09 -1.55
C CYS A 64 -0.04 1.24 -2.20
N ASN A 65 1.30 1.17 -2.14
CA ASN A 65 2.21 2.15 -2.70
C ASN A 65 2.85 1.59 -3.98
N CYS A 66 3.21 2.45 -4.93
CA CYS A 66 4.00 2.02 -6.07
C CYS A 66 5.36 1.48 -5.62
N LYS A 67 5.78 0.35 -6.22
CA LYS A 67 7.12 -0.19 -6.02
C LYS A 67 8.18 0.83 -6.45
N SER A 68 9.39 0.71 -5.90
CA SER A 68 10.51 1.55 -6.31
C SER A 68 10.76 1.46 -7.81
N GLY A 69 10.88 2.62 -8.47
CA GLY A 69 11.05 2.72 -9.92
C GLY A 69 9.74 2.73 -10.73
N TYR A 70 8.58 2.71 -10.06
CA TYR A 70 7.27 2.94 -10.66
C TYR A 70 6.70 4.28 -10.19
N PHE A 71 5.97 4.93 -11.09
CA PHE A 71 5.29 6.21 -10.89
C PHE A 71 3.80 5.95 -10.80
N LYS A 72 3.11 6.70 -9.94
CA LYS A 72 1.65 6.71 -9.94
C LYS A 72 1.14 7.57 -11.08
N ASP A 73 0.39 6.97 -11.98
CA ASP A 73 -0.42 7.67 -12.96
C ASP A 73 -1.64 8.25 -12.23
N THR A 74 -1.79 9.58 -12.22
CA THR A 74 -2.91 10.22 -11.50
C THR A 74 -4.23 10.12 -12.26
N GLU A 75 -4.20 9.83 -13.56
CA GLU A 75 -5.41 9.64 -14.36
C GLU A 75 -6.04 8.27 -14.09
N THR A 76 -5.23 7.21 -14.12
CA THR A 76 -5.72 5.84 -13.94
C THR A 76 -5.60 5.32 -12.51
N GLY A 77 -4.80 5.99 -11.67
CA GLY A 77 -4.47 5.57 -10.32
C GLY A 77 -3.51 4.37 -10.25
N LYS A 78 -2.93 3.94 -11.38
CA LYS A 78 -2.07 2.75 -11.46
C LYS A 78 -0.59 3.09 -11.33
N CYS A 79 0.19 2.13 -10.86
CA CYS A 79 1.65 2.22 -10.85
C CYS A 79 2.23 1.77 -12.20
N ILE A 80 2.90 2.68 -12.91
CA ILE A 80 3.48 2.44 -14.23
C ILE A 80 4.97 2.82 -14.26
N LYS A 81 5.74 2.15 -15.11
CA LYS A 81 7.20 2.35 -15.19
C LYS A 81 7.58 3.52 -16.11
N GLU A 82 6.80 3.72 -17.15
CA GLU A 82 6.97 4.77 -18.14
C GLU A 82 5.69 5.57 -18.17
N CYS A 83 5.80 6.86 -17.84
CA CYS A 83 4.67 7.76 -17.89
C CYS A 83 4.36 8.12 -19.33
N PRO A 84 3.07 8.22 -19.71
CA PRO A 84 2.71 8.74 -21.02
C PRO A 84 3.35 10.12 -21.19
N GLU A 85 3.91 10.37 -22.36
CA GLU A 85 4.32 11.73 -22.72
C GLU A 85 3.04 12.53 -22.89
N ASP A 86 2.90 13.62 -22.14
CA ASP A 86 1.78 14.55 -22.30
C ASP A 86 1.78 15.03 -23.76
N ASP A 87 0.86 14.51 -24.57
CA ASP A 87 0.58 15.01 -25.92
C ASP A 87 0.00 16.42 -25.76
N LYS A 88 0.90 17.40 -25.82
CA LYS A 88 0.67 18.80 -25.44
C LYS A 88 -0.01 19.62 -26.51
#